data_AF-A0A2E9Z139-F1
#
_entry.id   AF-A0A2E9Z139-F1
#
_cell.length_a   1.000
_cell.length_b   1.000
_cell.length_c   1.000
_cell.angle_alpha   90.00
_cell.angle_beta   90.00
_cell.angle_gamma   90.00
#
_symmetry.space_group_name_H-M   'P 1'
#
loop_
_entity.id
_entity.type
_entity.pdbx_description
1 polymer ?
#
loop_
_entity_poly.entity_id
_entity_poly.type
_entity_poly.pdbx_seq_one_letter_code
_entity_poly.pdbx_strand_id
1 'polypeptide(L)'
;MQTIDATYDTTDTGDFVPVEPGVYPAHVSDVISREIQVRGEPAVVFDLKYKIAEEASELEQTIYEMDGYDYKTDSDGDRIKVMNGDGLPKKVNCNHVVGREYRGRGCFLFTGSENSSKNKRYFQLLDVLGVKTEEIEQDGRMVKKLPLVEKDDVSGRPVQVELKLDSFITKDTKHLPEDQQSKKFVWKAWNVHPWNDGPVLSEEEMDTDIPF
;
A
#
# COMPACT_ATOMS: atom_id res chain seq x y z
N MET A 1 -11.59 -34.69 -25.71
CA MET A 1 -10.55 -33.83 -25.09
C MET A 1 -9.54 -33.50 -26.17
N GLN A 2 -9.25 -32.21 -26.38
CA GLN A 2 -8.13 -31.80 -27.22
C GLN A 2 -6.84 -32.03 -26.44
N THR A 3 -5.92 -32.78 -27.01
CA THR A 3 -4.59 -32.98 -26.46
C THR A 3 -3.73 -31.81 -26.93
N ILE A 4 -3.19 -31.04 -26.00
CA ILE A 4 -2.17 -30.01 -26.27
C ILE A 4 -0.89 -30.41 -25.57
N ASP A 5 0.26 -30.17 -26.22
CA ASP A 5 1.60 -30.53 -25.74
C ASP A 5 2.13 -29.57 -24.65
N ALA A 6 1.24 -29.06 -23.81
CA ALA A 6 1.63 -28.20 -22.69
C ALA A 6 2.34 -29.05 -21.63
N THR A 7 3.56 -28.66 -21.27
CA THR A 7 4.37 -29.28 -20.23
C THR A 7 4.68 -28.26 -19.14
N TYR A 8 4.81 -28.71 -17.89
CA TYR A 8 5.23 -27.89 -16.75
C TYR A 8 6.48 -28.54 -16.16
N ASP A 9 7.60 -27.82 -16.18
CA ASP A 9 8.83 -28.29 -15.55
C ASP A 9 8.72 -28.09 -14.04
N THR A 10 8.60 -29.19 -13.29
CA THR A 10 8.52 -29.13 -11.82
C THR A 10 9.85 -28.81 -11.15
N THR A 11 10.94 -28.69 -11.93
CA THR A 11 12.29 -28.36 -11.47
C THR A 11 12.66 -26.90 -11.77
N ASP A 12 12.01 -26.27 -12.73
CA ASP A 12 12.05 -24.82 -12.92
C ASP A 12 11.13 -24.17 -11.89
N THR A 13 11.69 -23.86 -10.72
CA THR A 13 10.89 -23.24 -9.66
C THR A 13 10.50 -21.81 -10.00
N GLY A 14 11.16 -21.18 -10.98
CA GLY A 14 11.24 -19.72 -11.08
C GLY A 14 11.78 -19.13 -9.77
N ASP A 15 12.53 -18.05 -9.83
CA ASP A 15 12.79 -17.28 -8.61
C ASP A 15 11.51 -16.45 -8.32
N PHE A 16 10.42 -17.10 -7.91
CA PHE A 16 9.25 -16.38 -7.42
C PHE A 16 9.64 -15.65 -6.14
N VAL A 17 9.68 -14.34 -6.22
CA VAL A 17 9.96 -13.47 -5.08
C VAL A 17 8.63 -12.89 -4.58
N PRO A 18 8.15 -13.28 -3.38
CA PRO A 18 6.95 -12.72 -2.82
C PRO A 18 7.19 -11.26 -2.39
N VAL A 19 6.13 -10.47 -2.46
CA VAL A 19 6.12 -9.12 -1.86
C VAL A 19 6.22 -9.29 -0.34
N GLU A 20 7.09 -8.52 0.31
CA GLU A 20 7.24 -8.52 1.77
C GLU A 20 6.72 -7.24 2.41
N PRO A 21 6.25 -7.29 3.68
CA PRO A 21 5.92 -6.07 4.42
C PRO A 21 7.18 -5.22 4.60
N GLY A 22 7.05 -3.93 4.41
CA GLY A 22 8.19 -3.03 4.44
C GLY A 22 7.81 -1.61 4.06
N VAL A 23 8.79 -0.72 4.10
CA VAL A 23 8.63 0.66 3.67
C VAL A 23 9.30 0.81 2.31
N TYR A 24 8.54 1.24 1.31
CA TYR A 24 9.00 1.35 -0.07
C TYR A 24 8.82 2.77 -0.59
N PRO A 25 9.79 3.33 -1.34
CA PRO A 25 9.58 4.58 -2.06
C PRO A 25 8.49 4.40 -3.12
N ALA A 26 7.64 5.41 -3.26
CA ALA A 26 6.50 5.38 -4.15
C ALA A 26 6.06 6.78 -4.55
N HIS A 27 5.20 6.84 -5.55
CA HIS A 27 4.52 8.06 -5.97
C HIS A 27 3.02 7.86 -5.87
N VAL A 28 2.29 8.92 -5.50
CA VAL A 28 0.83 8.90 -5.56
C VAL A 28 0.41 8.81 -7.03
N SER A 29 -0.34 7.77 -7.40
CA SER A 29 -0.80 7.56 -8.77
C SER A 29 -2.26 7.96 -9.00
N ASP A 30 -3.08 7.89 -7.95
CA ASP A 30 -4.51 8.14 -8.07
C ASP A 30 -5.13 8.52 -6.72
N VAL A 31 -6.26 9.24 -6.78
CA VAL A 31 -7.10 9.56 -5.63
C VAL A 31 -8.56 9.37 -5.99
N ILE A 32 -9.22 8.46 -5.28
CA ILE A 32 -10.66 8.23 -5.41
C ILE A 32 -11.33 8.76 -4.14
N SER A 33 -12.20 9.76 -4.28
CA SER A 33 -13.02 10.26 -3.18
C SER A 33 -14.48 9.83 -3.32
N ARG A 34 -15.16 9.64 -2.19
CA ARG A 34 -16.62 9.43 -2.15
C ARG A 34 -17.21 9.98 -0.87
N GLU A 35 -18.39 10.56 -0.97
CA GLU A 35 -19.21 10.94 0.19
C GLU A 35 -19.82 9.70 0.83
N ILE A 36 -19.80 9.65 2.16
CA ILE A 36 -20.31 8.55 2.97
C ILE A 36 -20.90 9.06 4.29
N GLN A 37 -21.67 8.21 4.95
CA GLN A 37 -22.05 8.41 6.34
C GLN A 37 -21.31 7.44 7.25
N VAL A 38 -20.61 7.96 8.25
CA VAL A 38 -19.92 7.18 9.28
C VAL A 38 -20.66 7.38 10.59
N ARG A 39 -21.42 6.37 11.01
CA ARG A 39 -22.24 6.43 12.24
C ARG A 39 -23.21 7.63 12.26
N GLY A 40 -23.76 7.97 11.10
CA GLY A 40 -24.70 9.10 10.94
C GLY A 40 -24.03 10.46 10.69
N GLU A 41 -22.70 10.55 10.76
CA GLU A 41 -21.97 11.78 10.47
C GLU A 41 -21.53 11.81 8.99
N PRO A 42 -21.72 12.93 8.28
CA PRO A 42 -21.24 13.08 6.90
C PRO A 42 -19.70 13.14 6.86
N ALA A 43 -19.11 12.36 5.98
CA ALA A 43 -17.68 12.33 5.74
C ALA A 43 -17.36 12.09 4.26
N VAL A 44 -16.18 12.51 3.84
CA VAL A 44 -15.57 12.11 2.56
C VAL A 44 -14.46 11.11 2.87
N VAL A 45 -14.48 9.96 2.20
CA VAL A 45 -13.36 9.01 2.27
C VAL A 45 -12.52 9.09 1.01
N PHE A 46 -11.21 9.20 1.19
CA PHE A 46 -10.19 9.26 0.16
C PHE A 46 -9.42 7.95 0.13
N ASP A 47 -9.46 7.27 -1.01
CA ASP A 47 -8.70 6.07 -1.31
C ASP A 47 -7.60 6.42 -2.30
N LEU A 48 -6.38 6.58 -1.81
CA LEU A 48 -5.21 6.86 -2.64
C LEU A 48 -4.62 5.55 -3.19
N LYS A 49 -4.02 5.62 -4.37
CA LYS A 49 -3.14 4.57 -4.90
C LYS A 49 -1.72 5.08 -4.98
N TYR A 50 -0.78 4.15 -4.82
CA TYR A 50 0.64 4.44 -4.83
C TYR A 50 1.34 3.46 -5.77
N LYS A 51 2.08 3.99 -6.74
CA LYS A 51 2.95 3.20 -7.63
C LYS A 51 4.33 3.14 -7.01
N ILE A 52 4.87 1.94 -6.81
CA ILE A 52 6.22 1.78 -6.23
C ILE A 52 7.26 2.34 -7.20
N ALA A 53 8.14 3.18 -6.68
CA ALA A 53 9.15 3.90 -7.45
C ALA A 53 10.32 2.99 -7.83
N GLU A 54 11.08 3.38 -8.85
CA GLU A 54 12.26 2.63 -9.32
C GLU A 54 13.32 2.47 -8.23
N GLU A 55 13.45 3.44 -7.33
CA GLU A 55 14.37 3.43 -6.20
C GLU A 55 14.12 2.27 -5.22
N ALA A 56 12.95 1.62 -5.30
CA ALA A 56 12.72 0.38 -4.55
C ALA A 56 13.62 -0.76 -5.05
N SER A 57 14.14 -0.72 -6.28
CA SER A 57 15.10 -1.71 -6.81
C SER A 57 16.42 -1.78 -6.03
N GLU A 58 16.78 -0.69 -5.35
CA GLU A 58 17.98 -0.60 -4.49
C GLU A 58 17.75 -1.24 -3.11
N LEU A 59 16.49 -1.54 -2.75
CA LEU A 59 16.16 -2.21 -1.51
C LEU A 59 16.38 -3.72 -1.63
N GLU A 60 16.80 -4.32 -0.53
CA GLU A 60 16.93 -5.77 -0.43
C GLU A 60 15.91 -6.34 0.56
N GLN A 61 15.38 -7.53 0.25
CA GLN A 61 14.59 -8.32 1.18
C GLN A 61 15.24 -9.69 1.42
N THR A 62 14.98 -10.25 2.60
CA THR A 62 15.39 -11.61 2.93
C THR A 62 14.50 -12.61 2.21
N ILE A 63 15.09 -13.67 1.65
CA ILE A 63 14.33 -14.78 1.06
C ILE A 63 14.01 -15.82 2.13
N TYR A 64 12.76 -16.26 2.16
CA TYR A 64 12.28 -17.33 3.01
C TYR A 64 11.98 -18.58 2.17
N GLU A 65 12.10 -19.75 2.79
CA GLU A 65 11.70 -21.00 2.17
C GLU A 65 10.19 -21.01 1.92
N MET A 66 9.80 -21.50 0.75
CA MET A 66 8.41 -21.58 0.30
C MET A 66 8.01 -23.03 0.02
N ASP A 67 6.76 -23.37 0.26
CA ASP A 67 6.08 -24.58 -0.22
C ASP A 67 4.93 -24.14 -1.14
N GLY A 68 5.19 -24.14 -2.45
CA GLY A 68 4.32 -23.47 -3.41
C GLY A 68 4.28 -21.95 -3.16
N TYR A 69 3.10 -21.44 -2.76
CA TYR A 69 2.87 -20.02 -2.45
C TYR A 69 2.85 -19.70 -0.96
N ASP A 70 3.07 -20.70 -0.10
CA ASP A 70 3.04 -20.55 1.35
C ASP A 70 4.46 -20.54 1.94
N TYR A 71 4.68 -19.74 2.97
CA TYR A 71 5.96 -19.74 3.70
C TYR A 71 6.11 -21.04 4.50
N LYS A 72 7.27 -21.68 4.40
CA LYS A 72 7.65 -22.73 5.35
C LYS A 72 8.00 -22.10 6.69
N THR A 73 7.52 -22.72 7.76
CA THR A 73 7.79 -22.32 9.13
C THR A 73 8.54 -23.41 9.88
N ASP A 74 9.37 -23.01 10.83
CA ASP A 74 10.01 -23.92 11.78
C ASP A 74 9.03 -24.42 12.86
N SER A 75 9.55 -25.13 13.86
CA SER A 75 8.75 -25.67 14.97
C SER A 75 8.09 -24.61 15.84
N ASP A 76 8.60 -23.37 15.84
CA ASP A 76 8.08 -22.26 16.63
C ASP A 76 7.09 -21.40 15.82
N GLY A 77 6.93 -21.71 14.52
CA GLY A 77 6.05 -20.99 13.60
C GLY A 77 6.71 -19.81 12.91
N ASP A 78 8.04 -19.65 13.06
CA ASP A 78 8.80 -18.58 12.41
C ASP A 78 9.19 -18.99 10.99
N ARG A 79 9.21 -18.02 10.07
CA ARG A 79 9.56 -18.27 8.66
C ARG A 79 11.03 -18.70 8.54
N ILE A 80 11.27 -19.79 7.82
CA ILE A 80 12.62 -20.34 7.62
C ILE A 80 13.36 -19.49 6.57
N LYS A 81 14.51 -18.92 6.93
CA LYS A 81 15.33 -18.11 6.00
C LYS A 81 16.16 -19.01 5.09
N VAL A 82 16.18 -18.69 3.80
CA VAL A 82 17.14 -19.32 2.87
C VAL A 82 18.52 -18.78 3.19
N MET A 83 19.51 -19.66 3.37
CA MET A 83 20.89 -19.28 3.66
C MET A 83 21.75 -19.31 2.38
N ASN A 84 22.75 -18.44 2.28
CA ASN A 84 23.76 -18.46 1.23
C ASN A 84 24.93 -19.41 1.60
N GLY A 85 25.90 -19.57 0.69
CA GLY A 85 27.08 -20.43 0.90
C GLY A 85 27.97 -20.03 2.08
N ASP A 86 27.83 -18.81 2.58
CA ASP A 86 28.57 -18.27 3.73
C ASP A 86 27.80 -18.39 5.05
N GLY A 87 26.60 -19.00 5.04
CA GLY A 87 25.75 -19.15 6.21
C GLY A 87 25.02 -17.88 6.64
N LEU A 88 24.92 -16.87 5.76
CA LEU A 88 24.13 -15.66 5.97
C LEU A 88 22.76 -15.79 5.26
N PRO A 89 21.70 -15.10 5.73
CA PRO A 89 20.43 -15.07 5.01
C PRO A 89 20.60 -14.53 3.60
N LYS A 90 20.12 -15.30 2.61
CA LYS A 90 20.07 -14.89 1.21
C LYS A 90 19.13 -13.68 1.09
N LYS A 91 19.59 -12.67 0.36
CA LYS A 91 18.82 -11.49 0.03
C LYS A 91 18.62 -11.35 -1.47
N VAL A 92 17.59 -10.61 -1.86
CA VAL A 92 17.29 -10.26 -3.26
C VAL A 92 16.80 -8.83 -3.34
N ASN A 93 17.08 -8.17 -4.46
CA ASN A 93 16.58 -6.84 -4.75
C ASN A 93 15.05 -6.84 -4.90
N CYS A 94 14.43 -5.74 -4.50
CA CYS A 94 12.99 -5.53 -4.55
C CYS A 94 12.49 -5.12 -5.97
N ASN A 95 13.18 -5.50 -7.04
CA ASN A 95 12.79 -5.20 -8.43
C ASN A 95 11.36 -5.69 -8.75
N HIS A 96 10.96 -6.82 -8.17
CA HIS A 96 9.66 -7.43 -8.40
C HIS A 96 8.46 -6.57 -7.92
N VAL A 97 8.66 -5.59 -7.01
CA VAL A 97 7.59 -4.66 -6.57
C VAL A 97 7.56 -3.35 -7.33
N VAL A 98 8.65 -2.98 -8.03
CA VAL A 98 8.74 -1.74 -8.79
C VAL A 98 7.61 -1.65 -9.81
N GLY A 99 7.00 -0.46 -9.94
CA GLY A 99 5.89 -0.21 -10.85
C GLY A 99 4.54 -0.80 -10.42
N ARG A 100 4.49 -1.67 -9.40
CA ARG A 100 3.21 -2.18 -8.88
C ARG A 100 2.44 -1.09 -8.16
N GLU A 101 1.12 -1.14 -8.28
CA GLU A 101 0.23 -0.24 -7.58
C GLU A 101 -0.40 -0.87 -6.35
N TYR A 102 -0.37 -0.14 -5.24
CA TYR A 102 -1.04 -0.55 -4.00
C TYR A 102 -2.04 0.50 -3.56
N ARG A 103 -3.24 0.06 -3.22
CA ARG A 103 -4.27 0.93 -2.65
C ARG A 103 -3.96 1.19 -1.18
N GLY A 104 -4.10 2.44 -0.77
CA GLY A 104 -4.06 2.86 0.61
C GLY A 104 -5.22 2.31 1.44
N ARG A 105 -5.17 2.63 2.73
CA ARG A 105 -6.35 2.61 3.58
C ARG A 105 -7.15 3.89 3.35
N GLY A 106 -8.47 3.77 3.29
CA GLY A 106 -9.34 4.95 3.19
C GLY A 106 -9.06 5.95 4.30
N CYS A 107 -8.79 7.20 3.94
CA CYS A 107 -8.59 8.31 4.85
C CYS A 107 -9.86 9.16 4.89
N PHE A 108 -10.34 9.50 6.09
CA PHE A 108 -11.63 10.15 6.27
C PHE A 108 -11.46 11.63 6.61
N LEU A 109 -12.26 12.48 5.97
CA LEU A 109 -12.48 13.87 6.32
C LEU A 109 -13.94 14.04 6.74
N PHE A 110 -14.18 14.37 8.00
CA PHE A 110 -15.49 14.71 8.54
C PHE A 110 -15.75 16.19 8.27
N THR A 111 -16.91 16.51 7.68
CA THR A 111 -17.22 17.86 7.19
C THR A 111 -17.85 18.78 8.25
N GLY A 112 -18.39 18.21 9.33
CA GLY A 112 -18.91 18.98 10.47
C GLY A 112 -17.80 19.62 11.29
N SER A 113 -17.92 20.90 11.61
CA SER A 113 -16.93 21.67 12.40
C SER A 113 -16.65 21.09 13.80
N GLU A 114 -17.66 20.48 14.41
CA GLU A 114 -17.60 19.77 15.70
C GLU A 114 -16.71 18.53 15.67
N ASN A 115 -16.31 18.07 14.48
CA ASN A 115 -15.51 16.86 14.26
C ASN A 115 -14.04 17.15 13.94
N SER A 116 -13.58 18.39 14.12
CA SER A 116 -12.20 18.80 13.79
C SER A 116 -11.11 17.87 14.36
N SER A 117 -11.30 17.35 15.59
CA SER A 117 -10.35 16.41 16.22
C SER A 117 -10.26 15.05 15.51
N LYS A 118 -11.33 14.61 14.83
CA LYS A 118 -11.36 13.34 14.06
C LYS A 118 -10.57 13.44 12.75
N ASN A 119 -10.28 14.66 12.28
CA ASN A 119 -9.60 14.92 11.02
C ASN A 119 -8.07 14.89 11.10
N LYS A 120 -7.49 14.52 12.26
CA LYS A 120 -6.03 14.45 12.45
C LYS A 120 -5.31 13.63 11.37
N ARG A 121 -5.85 12.48 10.99
CA ARG A 121 -5.23 11.61 9.97
C ARG A 121 -5.24 12.25 8.59
N TYR A 122 -6.32 12.93 8.23
CA TYR A 122 -6.41 13.64 6.97
C TYR A 122 -5.46 14.83 6.94
N PHE A 123 -5.37 15.60 8.03
CA PHE A 123 -4.38 16.66 8.15
C PHE A 123 -2.93 16.14 8.01
N GLN A 124 -2.60 15.02 8.65
CA GLN A 124 -1.30 14.37 8.50
C GLN A 124 -1.04 13.91 7.06
N LEU A 125 -2.06 13.41 6.37
CA LEU A 125 -1.94 13.07 4.95
C LEU A 125 -1.64 14.30 4.10
N LEU A 126 -2.34 15.42 4.30
CA LEU A 126 -2.07 16.67 3.59
C LEU A 126 -0.63 17.15 3.82
N ASP A 127 -0.14 17.04 5.05
CA ASP A 127 1.24 17.40 5.42
C ASP A 127 2.27 16.52 4.72
N VAL A 128 2.07 15.20 4.72
CA VAL A 128 2.93 14.24 3.99
C VAL A 128 2.92 14.51 2.48
N LEU A 129 1.75 14.86 1.94
CA LEU A 129 1.60 15.23 0.54
C LEU A 129 2.03 16.68 0.26
N GLY A 130 2.49 17.46 1.24
CA GLY A 130 2.89 18.85 1.03
C GLY A 130 1.77 19.75 0.49
N VAL A 131 0.51 19.44 0.80
CA VAL A 131 -0.66 20.25 0.45
C VAL A 131 -0.82 21.36 1.47
N LYS A 132 -0.85 22.61 0.99
CA LYS A 132 -0.95 23.79 1.86
C LYS A 132 -2.35 23.91 2.46
N THR A 133 -2.40 24.21 3.75
CA THR A 133 -3.63 24.50 4.49
C THR A 133 -3.67 25.96 4.89
N GLU A 134 -4.83 26.61 4.74
CA GLU A 134 -5.04 27.99 5.20
C GLU A 134 -5.33 28.02 6.70
N GLU A 135 -4.76 28.99 7.42
CA GLU A 135 -5.09 29.25 8.82
C GLU A 135 -6.22 30.27 8.93
N ILE A 136 -7.24 29.95 9.74
CA ILE A 136 -8.40 30.80 9.96
C ILE A 136 -8.69 30.92 11.46
N GLU A 137 -9.28 32.04 11.87
CA GLU A 137 -9.80 32.19 13.23
C GLU A 137 -11.23 31.63 13.30
N GLN A 138 -11.46 30.69 14.20
CA GLN A 138 -12.77 30.10 14.48
C GLN A 138 -12.95 29.97 16.00
N ASP A 139 -14.03 30.53 16.54
CA ASP A 139 -14.34 30.50 17.98
C ASP A 139 -13.18 30.99 18.88
N GLY A 140 -12.44 32.02 18.43
CA GLY A 140 -11.30 32.59 19.14
C GLY A 140 -10.05 31.70 19.15
N ARG A 141 -9.98 30.69 18.26
CA ARG A 141 -8.82 29.81 18.08
C ARG A 141 -8.36 29.82 16.63
N MET A 142 -7.05 29.78 16.41
CA MET A 142 -6.49 29.54 15.09
C MET A 142 -6.62 28.07 14.73
N VAL A 143 -7.29 27.78 13.62
CA VAL A 143 -7.51 26.43 13.10
C VAL A 143 -7.07 26.35 11.63
N LYS A 144 -6.76 25.15 11.15
CA LYS A 144 -6.37 24.91 9.76
C LYS A 144 -7.56 24.42 8.94
N LYS A 145 -7.84 25.10 7.84
CA LYS A 145 -8.84 24.69 6.86
C LYS A 145 -8.29 23.54 6.02
N LEU A 146 -9.03 22.44 5.96
CA LEU A 146 -8.63 21.23 5.26
C LEU A 146 -9.26 21.23 3.85
N PRO A 147 -8.48 21.43 2.77
CA PRO A 147 -9.00 21.32 1.40
C PRO A 147 -9.38 19.87 1.07
N LEU A 148 -10.28 19.69 0.10
CA LEU A 148 -10.46 18.40 -0.56
C LEU A 148 -9.33 18.24 -1.58
N VAL A 149 -8.70 17.07 -1.61
CA VAL A 149 -7.63 16.76 -2.58
C VAL A 149 -8.22 16.04 -3.79
N GLU A 150 -7.82 16.46 -4.97
CA GLU A 150 -8.08 15.79 -6.24
C GLU A 150 -6.79 15.17 -6.79
N LYS A 151 -6.91 14.37 -7.87
CA LYS A 151 -5.75 13.68 -8.47
C LYS A 151 -4.64 14.68 -8.81
N ASP A 152 -4.99 15.77 -9.48
CA ASP A 152 -4.04 16.75 -10.01
C ASP A 152 -3.26 17.48 -8.90
N ASP A 153 -3.80 17.55 -7.68
CA ASP A 153 -3.12 18.18 -6.55
C ASP A 153 -1.93 17.36 -6.03
N VAL A 154 -2.00 16.03 -6.19
CA VAL A 154 -1.14 15.08 -5.47
C VAL A 154 -0.50 14.00 -6.33
N SER A 155 -0.92 13.82 -7.59
CA SER A 155 -0.31 12.87 -8.51
C SER A 155 1.19 13.14 -8.66
N GLY A 156 1.99 12.07 -8.72
CA GLY A 156 3.44 12.16 -8.84
C GLY A 156 4.17 12.65 -7.60
N ARG A 157 3.47 12.92 -6.49
CA ARG A 157 4.14 13.31 -5.24
C ARG A 157 4.88 12.13 -4.61
N PRO A 158 6.15 12.32 -4.20
CA PRO A 158 6.99 11.28 -3.62
C PRO A 158 6.58 11.00 -2.17
N VAL A 159 6.42 9.73 -1.84
CA VAL A 159 6.10 9.24 -0.51
C VAL A 159 6.83 7.94 -0.20
N GLN A 160 6.93 7.60 1.07
CA GLN A 160 7.28 6.25 1.50
C GLN A 160 6.01 5.53 1.95
N VAL A 161 5.71 4.38 1.35
CA VAL A 161 4.54 3.57 1.70
C VAL A 161 4.95 2.38 2.56
N GLU A 162 4.30 2.23 3.72
CA GLU A 162 4.41 1.02 4.52
C GLU A 162 3.44 -0.04 3.97
N LEU A 163 3.95 -1.03 3.23
CA LEU A 163 3.16 -2.14 2.74
C LEU A 163 2.91 -3.17 3.85
N LYS A 164 1.64 -3.57 4.00
CA LYS A 164 1.22 -4.68 4.86
C LYS A 164 0.20 -5.56 4.17
N LEU A 165 0.26 -6.86 4.49
CA LEU A 165 -0.76 -7.81 4.09
C LEU A 165 -1.98 -7.61 5.00
N ASP A 166 -3.05 -7.09 4.43
CA ASP A 166 -4.35 -7.01 5.08
C ASP A 166 -5.17 -8.26 4.75
N SER A 167 -6.14 -8.56 5.61
CA SER A 167 -7.01 -9.71 5.42
C SER A 167 -8.46 -9.36 5.69
N PHE A 168 -9.36 -9.89 4.86
CA PHE A 168 -10.78 -9.63 4.98
C PHE A 168 -11.60 -10.89 4.70
N ILE A 169 -12.73 -11.00 5.38
CA ILE A 169 -13.71 -12.05 5.13
C ILE A 169 -14.54 -11.66 3.92
N THR A 170 -14.74 -12.60 2.99
CA THR A 170 -15.54 -12.35 1.79
C THR A 170 -16.99 -12.06 2.14
N LYS A 171 -17.63 -11.16 1.37
CA LYS A 171 -19.05 -10.82 1.58
C LYS A 171 -19.95 -12.07 1.57
N ASP A 172 -19.61 -13.03 0.71
CA ASP A 172 -20.38 -14.26 0.50
C ASP A 172 -20.40 -15.15 1.74
N THR A 173 -19.33 -15.16 2.53
CA THR A 173 -19.21 -16.05 3.70
C THR A 173 -19.27 -15.31 5.03
N LYS A 174 -19.26 -13.97 5.03
CA LYS A 174 -19.26 -13.13 6.25
C LYS A 174 -20.41 -13.41 7.23
N HIS A 175 -21.52 -13.93 6.73
CA HIS A 175 -22.70 -14.25 7.54
C HIS A 175 -22.65 -15.65 8.19
N LEU A 176 -21.68 -16.48 7.80
CA LEU A 176 -21.50 -17.84 8.32
C LEU A 176 -20.68 -17.82 9.63
N PRO A 177 -20.71 -18.91 10.42
CA PRO A 177 -19.79 -19.12 11.54
C PRO A 177 -18.31 -18.97 11.14
N GLU A 178 -17.45 -18.56 12.07
CA GLU A 178 -16.04 -18.20 11.80
C GLU A 178 -15.24 -19.33 11.12
N ASP A 179 -15.53 -20.58 11.44
CA ASP A 179 -14.90 -21.78 10.86
C ASP A 179 -15.26 -22.01 9.38
N GLN A 180 -16.31 -21.34 8.89
CA GLN A 180 -16.80 -21.43 7.49
C GLN A 180 -16.56 -20.14 6.70
N GLN A 181 -15.93 -19.13 7.32
CA GLN A 181 -15.63 -17.87 6.68
C GLN A 181 -14.40 -17.97 5.80
N SER A 182 -14.55 -17.59 4.53
CA SER A 182 -13.43 -17.49 3.59
C SER A 182 -12.69 -16.18 3.79
N LYS A 183 -11.40 -16.28 4.11
CA LYS A 183 -10.48 -15.15 4.28
C LYS A 183 -9.69 -14.92 3.01
N LYS A 184 -9.64 -13.69 2.52
CA LYS A 184 -8.76 -13.25 1.44
C LYS A 184 -7.71 -12.30 1.98
N PHE A 185 -6.56 -12.29 1.31
CA PHE A 185 -5.43 -11.43 1.65
C PHE A 185 -5.18 -10.44 0.52
N VAL A 186 -4.81 -9.22 0.88
CA VAL A 186 -4.51 -8.15 -0.07
C VAL A 186 -3.42 -7.26 0.49
N TRP A 187 -2.46 -6.88 -0.36
CA TRP A 187 -1.45 -5.90 0.01
C TRP A 187 -2.05 -4.49 0.01
N LYS A 188 -1.75 -3.74 1.07
CA LYS A 188 -2.21 -2.36 1.26
C LYS A 188 -1.03 -1.47 1.62
N ALA A 189 -1.03 -0.26 1.08
CA ALA A 189 -0.26 0.85 1.63
C ALA A 189 -0.93 1.26 2.95
N TRP A 190 -0.40 0.75 4.04
CA TRP A 190 -1.00 0.83 5.37
C TRP A 190 -0.81 2.22 5.98
N ASN A 191 0.41 2.74 5.90
CA ASN A 191 0.78 4.08 6.29
C ASN A 191 1.61 4.73 5.19
N VAL A 192 1.70 6.04 5.26
CA VAL A 192 2.43 6.85 4.29
C VAL A 192 3.26 7.86 5.07
N HIS A 193 4.51 8.02 4.66
CA HIS A 193 5.49 8.89 5.28
C HIS A 193 6.11 9.82 4.23
N PRO A 194 6.64 10.98 4.63
CA PRO A 194 7.32 11.88 3.70
C PRO A 194 8.55 11.19 3.10
N TRP A 195 8.73 11.35 1.79
CA TRP A 195 9.98 11.04 1.12
C TRP A 195 10.62 12.35 0.66
N ASN A 196 11.34 12.99 1.59
CA ASN A 196 11.81 14.36 1.41
C ASN A 196 12.76 14.56 0.23
N ASP A 197 13.54 13.52 -0.10
CA ASP A 197 14.53 13.54 -1.18
C ASP A 197 14.03 12.82 -2.46
N GLY A 198 12.76 12.41 -2.49
CA GLY A 198 12.18 11.73 -3.65
C GLY A 198 11.88 12.71 -4.79
N PRO A 199 12.01 12.27 -6.05
CA PRO A 199 11.66 13.11 -7.19
C PRO A 199 10.15 13.27 -7.28
N VAL A 200 9.69 14.47 -7.60
CA VAL A 200 8.29 14.71 -8.02
C VAL A 200 8.20 14.34 -9.49
N LEU A 201 7.23 13.48 -9.83
CA LEU A 201 6.99 13.07 -11.21
C LEU A 201 5.83 13.86 -11.83
N SER A 202 5.94 14.14 -13.13
CA SER A 202 4.83 14.57 -13.96
C SER A 202 3.90 13.40 -14.30
N GLU A 203 2.70 13.69 -14.84
CA GLU A 203 1.76 12.64 -15.26
C GLU A 203 2.33 11.73 -16.35
N GLU A 204 3.13 12.27 -17.27
CA GLU A 204 3.79 11.51 -18.34
C GLU A 204 4.85 10.53 -17.79
N GLU A 205 5.59 10.94 -16.75
CA GLU A 205 6.56 10.11 -16.05
C GLU A 205 5.88 9.04 -15.18
N MET A 206 4.65 9.27 -14.73
CA MET A 206 3.87 8.27 -13.99
C MET A 206 3.36 7.14 -14.89
N ASP A 207 3.08 7.44 -16.17
CA ASP A 207 2.53 6.49 -17.16
C ASP A 207 3.60 5.71 -17.93
N THR A 208 4.89 6.01 -17.74
CA THR A 208 5.94 5.20 -18.36
C THR A 208 5.92 3.79 -17.77
N ASP A 209 5.60 2.83 -18.64
CA ASP A 209 5.62 1.41 -18.32
C ASP A 209 7.08 0.99 -18.16
N ILE A 210 7.46 0.58 -16.96
CA ILE A 210 8.84 0.18 -16.66
C ILE A 210 9.05 -1.16 -17.38
N PRO A 211 10.00 -1.27 -18.32
CA PRO A 211 10.18 -2.49 -19.09
C PRO A 211 10.52 -3.67 -18.17
N PHE A 212 9.76 -4.75 -18.32
CA PHE A 212 9.92 -6.03 -17.62
C PHE A 212 11.23 -6.75 -17.95
#